data_AF-A0A5K1EEK2-F1
#
_entry.id   AF-A0A5K1EEK2-F1
#
_cell.length_a   1.000
_cell.length_b   1.000
_cell.length_c   1.000
_cell.angle_alpha   90.00
_cell.angle_beta   90.00
_cell.angle_gamma   90.00
#
_symmetry.space_group_name_H-M   'P 1'
#
loop_
_entity.id
_entity.type
_entity.pdbx_description
1 polymer ?
#
loop_
_entity_poly.entity_id
_entity_poly.type
_entity_poly.pdbx_seq_one_letter_code
_entity_poly.pdbx_strand_id
1 'polypeptide(L)' 'MTEAPFGSREKLLKKQQYFQSVHKYTHLKGPFDKITSVAIPLAFAVTCGTMI' A
#
# COMPACT_ATOMS: atom_id res chain seq x y z
N MET A 1 -33.11 10.82 -1.31
CA MET A 1 -32.25 10.62 -2.51
C MET A 1 -30.89 10.17 -2.00
N THR A 2 -30.43 8.98 -2.37
CA THR A 2 -29.06 8.52 -2.03
C THR A 2 -28.16 8.90 -3.19
N GLU A 3 -27.40 9.97 -3.02
CA GLU A 3 -26.45 10.42 -4.04
C GLU A 3 -25.34 9.36 -4.21
N ALA A 4 -25.01 9.02 -5.45
CA ALA A 4 -23.89 8.12 -5.71
C ALA A 4 -22.59 8.84 -5.32
N PRO A 5 -21.63 8.15 -4.67
CA PRO A 5 -20.36 8.77 -4.29
C PRO A 5 -19.64 9.37 -5.51
N PHE A 6 -18.86 10.43 -5.28
CA PHE A 6 -18.20 11.26 -6.30
C PHE A 6 -17.24 10.52 -7.27
N GLY A 7 -17.06 9.22 -7.14
CA GLY A 7 -16.19 8.41 -7.99
C GLY A 7 -16.84 7.10 -8.46
N SER A 8 -16.54 6.70 -9.70
CA SER A 8 -16.97 5.40 -10.24
C SER A 8 -16.41 4.24 -9.40
N ARG A 9 -17.30 3.31 -9.02
CA ARG A 9 -16.97 2.12 -8.23
C ARG A 9 -16.11 1.09 -8.99
N GLU A 10 -16.03 1.18 -10.31
CA GLU A 10 -15.28 0.26 -11.17
C GLU A 10 -13.78 0.24 -10.83
N LYS A 11 -13.19 1.42 -10.58
CA LYS A 11 -11.77 1.53 -10.17
C LYS A 11 -11.52 0.87 -8.83
N LEU A 12 -12.50 0.94 -7.93
CA LEU A 12 -12.42 0.38 -6.57
C LEU A 12 -12.50 -1.16 -6.64
N LEU A 13 -13.45 -1.70 -7.40
CA LEU A 13 -13.58 -3.14 -7.64
C LEU A 13 -12.32 -3.73 -8.29
N LYS A 14 -11.74 -3.03 -9.28
CA LYS A 14 -10.49 -3.45 -9.93
C LYS A 14 -9.31 -3.53 -8.94
N LYS A 15 -9.19 -2.53 -8.05
CA LYS A 15 -8.16 -2.56 -6.98
C LYS A 15 -8.44 -3.65 -5.94
N GLN A 16 -9.70 -3.86 -5.56
CA GLN A 16 -10.08 -4.93 -4.64
C GLN A 16 -9.71 -6.30 -5.21
N GLN A 17 -10.04 -6.59 -6.46
CA GLN A 17 -9.69 -7.86 -7.11
C GLN A 17 -8.17 -8.05 -7.19
N TYR A 18 -7.40 -7.00 -7.52
CA TYR A 18 -5.94 -7.04 -7.52
C TYR A 18 -5.35 -7.34 -6.13
N PHE A 19 -5.79 -6.64 -5.08
CA PHE A 19 -5.25 -6.84 -3.74
C PHE A 19 -5.73 -8.13 -3.06
N GLN A 20 -6.87 -8.67 -3.50
CA GLN A 20 -7.39 -9.96 -3.04
C GLN A 20 -6.71 -11.16 -3.72
N SER A 21 -6.24 -11.02 -4.97
CA SER A 21 -5.51 -12.11 -5.66
C SER A 21 -4.06 -12.28 -5.17
N VAL A 22 -3.49 -11.25 -4.55
CA VAL A 22 -2.11 -11.28 -4.04
C VAL A 22 -2.05 -11.96 -2.67
N HIS A 23 -1.36 -13.10 -2.63
CA HIS A 23 -1.11 -13.89 -1.42
C HIS A 23 0.13 -13.38 -0.67
N LYS A 24 0.08 -12.16 -0.14
CA LYS A 24 1.13 -11.54 0.68
C LYS A 24 0.53 -10.87 1.90
N TYR A 25 1.36 -10.62 2.90
CA TYR A 25 1.01 -9.79 4.06
C TYR A 25 0.55 -8.40 3.63
N THR A 26 -0.36 -7.81 4.41
CA THR A 26 -1.06 -6.56 4.07
C THR A 26 -0.12 -5.41 3.67
N HIS A 27 1.02 -5.28 4.32
CA HIS A 27 2.02 -4.23 4.09
C HIS A 27 3.01 -4.56 2.95
N LEU A 28 2.79 -5.63 2.19
CA LEU A 28 3.65 -6.06 1.07
C LEU A 28 2.85 -6.40 -0.20
N LYS A 29 1.58 -6.02 -0.25
CA LYS A 29 0.69 -6.40 -1.36
C LYS A 29 1.00 -5.61 -2.63
N GLY A 30 1.16 -4.31 -2.51
CA GLY A 30 1.48 -3.42 -3.62
C GLY A 30 2.98 -3.25 -3.86
N PRO A 31 3.38 -2.86 -5.08
CA PRO A 31 4.76 -2.42 -5.35
C PRO A 31 5.12 -1.16 -4.54
N PHE A 32 4.16 -0.25 -4.34
CA PHE A 32 4.33 0.92 -3.50
C PHE A 32 4.58 0.54 -2.03
N ASP A 33 3.87 -0.47 -1.52
CA ASP A 33 4.01 -0.91 -0.13
C ASP A 33 5.42 -1.45 0.16
N LYS A 34 6.08 -2.05 -0.83
CA LYS A 34 7.49 -2.48 -0.68
C LYS A 34 8.43 -1.28 -0.48
N ILE A 35 8.19 -0.18 -1.19
CA ILE A 35 9.01 1.02 -1.06
C ILE A 35 8.74 1.68 0.30
N THR A 36 7.46 1.87 0.65
CA THR A 36 7.05 2.60 1.86
C THR A 36 7.24 1.80 3.15
N SER A 37 7.12 0.48 3.11
CA SER A 37 7.18 -0.38 4.30
C SER A 37 8.51 -1.09 4.49
N VAL A 38 9.37 -1.15 3.45
CA VAL A 38 10.69 -1.80 3.56
C VAL A 38 11.81 -0.80 3.28
N ALA A 39 11.85 -0.21 2.08
CA ALA A 39 13.00 0.61 1.69
C ALA A 39 13.16 1.87 2.54
N ILE A 40 12.10 2.67 2.69
CA ILE A 40 12.14 3.92 3.47
C ILE A 40 12.41 3.65 4.95
N PRO A 41 11.67 2.74 5.64
CA PRO A 41 11.90 2.49 7.05
C PRO A 41 13.28 1.89 7.32
N LEU A 42 13.78 1.00 6.45
CA LEU A 42 15.10 0.39 6.62
C LEU A 42 16.21 1.44 6.44
N ALA A 43 16.14 2.26 5.38
CA ALA A 43 17.12 3.33 5.17
C ALA A 43 17.12 4.34 6.33
N PHE A 44 15.93 4.72 6.81
CA PHE A 44 15.78 5.62 7.94
C PHE A 44 16.35 5.01 9.23
N ALA A 45 15.99 3.77 9.54
CA ALA A 45 16.47 3.07 10.74
C ALA A 45 18.00 2.89 10.72
N VAL A 46 18.59 2.54 9.57
CA VAL A 46 20.05 2.45 9.41
C VAL A 46 20.69 3.82 9.67
N THR A 47 20.18 4.87 9.04
CA THR A 47 20.73 6.23 9.20
C THR A 47 20.69 6.68 10.66
N CYS A 48 19.56 6.50 11.34
CA CYS A 48 19.42 6.81 12.75
C CYS A 48 20.31 5.94 13.64
N GLY A 49 20.37 4.64 13.38
CA GLY A 49 21.19 3.71 14.15
C GLY A 49 22.69 3.96 14.04
N THR A 50 23.17 4.45 12.88
CA THR A 50 24.57 4.84 12.69
C THR A 50 24.94 6.20 13.28
N MET A 51 23.95 7.02 13.64
CA MET A 51 24.14 8.35 14.25
C MET A 51 24.17 8.32 15.79
N ILE A 52 23.96 7.15 16.40
CA ILE A 52 24.05 6.89 17.85
C ILE A 52 25.37 6.17 18.12
#